data_AF-A0A528UZE9-F1
#
_entry.id   AF-A0A528UZE9-F1
#
_cell.length_a   1.000
_cell.length_b   1.000
_cell.length_c   1.000
_cell.angle_alpha   90.00
_cell.angle_beta   90.00
_cell.angle_gamma   90.00
#
_symmetry.space_group_name_H-M   'P 1'
#
loop_
_entity.id
_entity.type
_entity.pdbx_description
1 polymer ?
#
loop_
_entity_poly.entity_id
_entity_poly.type
_entity_poly.pdbx_seq_one_letter_code
_entity_poly.pdbx_strand_id
1 'polypeptide(L)' 'MRQALARYYIRHFGKSFAEQEFIVTGSGMHAIQLALDAVAGNGDEVVYLSPAWPNFAAAAGVAGAVPVAVTLDQSGN' A
#
# COMPACT_ATOMS: atom_id res chain seq x y z
N MET A 1 2.69 8.76 18.76
CA MET A 1 2.50 9.03 17.31
C MET A 1 1.19 8.48 16.75
N ARG A 2 0.82 7.20 16.98
CA ARG A 2 -0.42 6.61 16.44
C ARG A 2 -1.71 7.37 16.79
N GLN A 3 -1.89 7.79 18.05
CA GLN A 3 -3.02 8.63 18.44
C GLN A 3 -3.14 9.94 17.64
N ALA A 4 -2.00 10.53 17.28
CA ALA A 4 -1.99 11.75 16.48
C ALA A 4 -2.42 11.48 15.03
N LEU A 5 -2.04 10.33 14.47
CA LEU A 5 -2.52 9.87 13.16
C LEU A 5 -4.04 9.60 13.17
N ALA A 6 -4.56 8.93 14.20
CA ALA A 6 -6.00 8.71 14.35
C ALA A 6 -6.78 10.03 14.38
N ARG A 7 -6.33 11.01 15.18
CA ARG A 7 -6.94 12.36 15.21
C ARG A 7 -6.79 13.10 13.87
N TYR A 8 -5.66 12.94 13.19
CA TYR A 8 -5.44 13.53 11.87
C TYR A 8 -6.44 12.98 10.85
N TYR A 9 -6.65 11.66 10.84
CA TYR A 9 -7.53 10.99 9.89
C TYR A 9 -8.99 11.42 10.05
N ILE A 10 -9.47 11.59 11.29
CA ILE A 10 -10.81 12.14 11.57
C ILE A 10 -10.93 13.57 11.02
N ARG A 11 -9.95 14.43 11.30
CA ARG A 11 -10.00 15.83 10.87
C ARG A 11 -9.95 16.02 9.36
N HIS A 12 -9.18 15.19 8.64
CA HIS A 12 -8.99 15.33 7.19
C HIS A 12 -9.98 14.51 6.36
N PHE A 13 -10.36 13.33 6.83
CA PHE A 13 -11.15 12.36 6.04
C PHE A 13 -12.49 12.00 6.70
N GLY A 14 -12.80 12.53 7.88
CA GLY A 14 -14.07 12.28 8.58
C GLY A 14 -14.25 10.85 9.10
N LYS A 15 -13.19 10.02 9.08
CA LYS A 15 -13.24 8.62 9.52
C LYS A 15 -12.44 8.41 10.81
N SER A 16 -13.05 7.69 11.75
CA SER A 16 -12.46 7.32 13.04
C SER A 16 -11.93 5.90 13.00
N PHE A 17 -10.72 5.72 13.52
CA PHE A 17 -10.04 4.43 13.66
C PHE A 17 -9.37 4.35 15.03
N ALA A 18 -9.24 3.14 15.57
CA ALA A 18 -8.50 2.91 16.80
C ALA A 18 -7.00 3.14 16.57
N GLU A 19 -6.27 3.57 17.59
CA GLU A 19 -4.83 3.85 17.44
C GLU A 19 -4.02 2.60 17.05
N GLN A 20 -4.52 1.40 17.36
CA GLN A 20 -3.90 0.11 17.06
C GLN A 20 -3.99 -0.25 15.57
N GLU A 21 -4.88 0.40 14.81
CA GLU A 21 -5.02 0.21 13.37
C GLU A 21 -3.96 0.99 12.56
N PHE A 22 -3.14 1.82 13.23
CA PHE A 22 -2.07 2.58 12.58
C PHE A 22 -0.70 1.95 12.87
N ILE A 23 0.09 1.71 11.83
CA ILE A 23 1.49 1.29 11.95
C ILE A 23 2.37 2.46 11.52
N VAL A 24 3.30 2.88 12.38
CA VAL A 24 4.29 3.91 12.04
C VAL A 24 5.49 3.23 11.41
N THR A 25 5.81 3.59 10.16
CA THR A 25 6.94 3.02 9.41
C THR A 25 8.04 4.05 9.20
N GLY A 26 9.24 3.58 8.82
CA GLY A 26 10.38 4.47 8.53
C GLY A 26 10.22 5.27 7.22
N SER A 27 9.37 4.79 6.30
CA SER A 27 9.04 5.45 5.04
C SER A 27 7.82 4.79 4.37
N GLY A 28 7.32 5.39 3.28
CA GLY A 28 6.30 4.78 2.43
C GLY A 28 6.78 3.48 1.76
N MET A 29 8.06 3.41 1.33
CA MET A 29 8.63 2.17 0.79
C MET A 29 8.67 1.06 1.83
N HIS A 30 9.07 1.37 3.07
CA HIS A 30 9.07 0.39 4.15
C HIS A 30 7.63 -0.08 4.46
N ALA A 31 6.63 0.81 4.36
CA ALA A 31 5.23 0.40 4.50
C ALA A 31 4.78 -0.57 3.39
N ILE A 32 5.18 -0.34 2.14
CA ILE A 32 4.86 -1.23 1.01
C ILE A 32 5.51 -2.60 1.20
N GLN A 33 6.80 -2.64 1.56
CA GLN A 33 7.51 -3.90 1.80
C GLN A 33 6.86 -4.70 2.93
N LEU A 34 6.60 -4.05 4.07
CA LEU A 34 5.94 -4.70 5.21
C LEU A 34 4.55 -5.23 4.84
N ALA A 35 3.80 -4.50 4.03
CA ALA A 35 2.48 -4.95 3.56
C ALA A 35 2.60 -6.18 2.66
N LEU A 36 3.53 -6.18 1.68
CA LEU A 36 3.77 -7.32 0.80
C LEU A 36 4.17 -8.57 1.60
N ASP A 37 5.17 -8.44 2.48
CA ASP A 37 5.65 -9.55 3.33
C ASP A 37 4.53 -10.14 4.22
N ALA A 38 3.55 -9.32 4.60
CA ALA A 38 2.44 -9.75 5.46
C ALA A 38 1.29 -10.42 4.69
N VAL A 39 1.11 -10.14 3.40
CA VAL A 39 -0.11 -10.51 2.66
C VAL A 39 0.12 -11.33 1.39
N ALA A 40 1.36 -11.43 0.90
CA ALA A 40 1.69 -12.14 -0.34
C ALA A 40 2.98 -12.96 -0.16
N GLY A 41 2.99 -14.16 -0.74
CA GLY A 41 4.13 -15.05 -0.77
C GLY A 41 4.75 -15.18 -2.18
N ASN A 42 5.76 -16.02 -2.27
CA ASN A 42 6.41 -16.36 -3.53
C ASN A 42 5.40 -17.02 -4.49
N GLY A 43 5.26 -16.46 -5.69
CA GLY A 43 4.34 -16.92 -6.73
C GLY A 43 2.93 -16.34 -6.64
N ASP A 44 2.57 -15.65 -5.56
CA ASP A 44 1.26 -15.00 -5.45
C ASP A 44 1.17 -13.80 -6.41
N GLU A 45 0.02 -13.64 -7.04
CA GLU A 45 -0.25 -12.49 -7.90
C GLU A 45 -0.64 -11.28 -7.05
N VAL A 46 0.02 -10.14 -7.29
CA VAL A 46 -0.31 -8.87 -6.64
C VAL A 46 -0.67 -7.85 -7.68
N VAL A 47 -1.92 -7.38 -7.63
CA VAL A 47 -2.48 -6.48 -8.63
C VAL A 47 -2.16 -5.02 -8.30
N TYR A 48 -1.77 -4.24 -9.31
CA TYR A 48 -1.57 -2.80 -9.18
C TYR A 48 -2.05 -2.05 -10.43
N LEU A 49 -2.42 -0.78 -10.27
CA LEU A 49 -2.84 0.06 -11.38
C LEU A 49 -1.62 0.57 -12.16
N SER A 50 -1.73 0.69 -13.48
CA SER A 50 -0.70 1.25 -14.34
C SER A 50 -1.26 2.31 -15.30
N PRO A 51 -0.47 3.32 -15.74
CA PRO A 51 0.92 3.57 -15.36
C PRO A 51 1.02 4.04 -13.90
N ALA A 52 2.07 3.61 -13.19
CA ALA A 52 2.28 3.94 -11.78
C ALA A 52 3.76 4.08 -11.45
N TRP A 53 4.03 4.55 -10.23
CA TRP A 53 5.36 4.59 -9.66
C TRP A 53 5.98 3.17 -9.64
N PRO A 54 7.15 2.95 -10.27
CA PRO A 54 7.65 1.60 -10.58
C PRO A 54 8.06 0.79 -9.34
N ASN A 55 8.25 1.46 -8.20
CA ASN A 55 8.81 0.82 -7.00
C ASN A 55 7.90 -0.24 -6.39
N PHE A 56 6.58 -0.16 -6.61
CA PHE A 56 5.68 -1.21 -6.13
C PHE A 56 5.94 -2.54 -6.85
N ALA A 57 5.96 -2.53 -8.18
CA ALA A 57 6.22 -3.74 -8.97
C ALA A 57 7.60 -4.32 -8.67
N ALA A 58 8.61 -3.44 -8.48
CA ALA A 58 9.94 -3.87 -8.07
C ALA A 58 9.94 -4.52 -6.67
N ALA A 59 9.25 -3.92 -5.69
CA ALA A 59 9.14 -4.47 -4.34
C ALA A 59 8.42 -5.82 -4.32
N ALA A 60 7.33 -5.97 -5.09
CA ALA A 60 6.61 -7.23 -5.23
C ALA A 60 7.52 -8.33 -5.80
N GLY A 61 8.29 -8.03 -6.85
CA GLY A 61 9.26 -8.97 -7.41
C GLY A 61 10.36 -9.38 -6.42
N VAL A 62 10.86 -8.44 -5.60
CA VAL A 62 11.84 -8.75 -4.53
C VAL A 62 11.24 -9.67 -3.46
N ALA A 63 9.96 -9.53 -3.14
CA ALA A 63 9.23 -10.43 -2.24
C ALA A 63 8.91 -11.80 -2.86
N GLY A 64 9.24 -12.02 -4.14
CA GLY A 64 8.93 -13.23 -4.88
C GLY A 64 7.50 -13.30 -5.43
N ALA A 65 6.70 -12.25 -5.23
CA ALA A 65 5.36 -12.15 -5.79
C ALA A 65 5.40 -11.81 -7.29
N VAL A 66 4.30 -12.07 -7.99
CA VAL A 66 4.11 -11.76 -9.41
C VAL A 66 3.31 -10.46 -9.53
N PRO A 67 3.92 -9.32 -9.88
CA PRO A 67 3.19 -8.07 -10.05
C PRO A 67 2.34 -8.11 -11.32
N VAL A 68 1.02 -7.95 -11.18
CA VAL A 68 0.07 -7.94 -12.31
C VAL A 68 -0.45 -6.52 -12.53
N ALA A 69 -0.12 -5.95 -13.68
CA ALA A 69 -0.50 -4.59 -14.03
C ALA A 69 -1.93 -4.54 -14.58
N VAL A 70 -2.78 -3.70 -13.99
CA VAL A 70 -4.08 -3.30 -14.53
C VAL A 70 -3.91 -1.93 -15.18
N THR A 71 -3.82 -1.93 -16.51
CA THR A 71 -3.65 -0.70 -17.29
C THR A 71 -4.94 0.10 -17.29
N LEU A 72 -4.88 1.28 -16.69
CA LEU A 72 -5.93 2.28 -16.75
C LEU A 72 -5.95 2.91 -18.14
N ASP A 73 -7.14 3.08 -18.67
CA ASP A 73 -7.37 3.98 -19.80
C ASP A 73 -7.81 5.36 -19.28
N GLN A 74 -7.90 6.33 -20.19
CA GLN A 74 -8.44 7.66 -19.87
C GLN A 74 -9.97 7.72 -20.02
N SER A 75 -10.68 6.59 -19.94
CA SER A 75 -12.14 6.65 -19.95
C SER A 75 -12.59 7.31 -18.63
N GLY A 76 -13.17 8.50 -18.76
CA GLY A 76 -13.73 9.23 -17.63
C GLY A 76 -14.91 8.44 -17.08
N ASN A 77 -14.74 7.84 -15.92
CA ASN A 77 -15.87 7.44 -15.08
C ASN A 77 -16.60 8.70 -14.59
#